data_AF-A0A842HBV6-F1
#
_entry.id   AF-A0A842HBV6-F1
#
_cell.length_a   1.000
_cell.length_b   1.000
_cell.length_c   1.000
_cell.angle_alpha   90.00
_cell.angle_beta   90.00
_cell.angle_gamma   90.00
#
_symmetry.space_group_name_H-M   'P 1'
#
loop_
_entity.id
_entity.type
_entity.pdbx_description
1 polymer ?
#
loop_
_entity_poly.entity_id
_entity_poly.type
_entity_poly.pdbx_seq_one_letter_code
_entity_poly.pdbx_strand_id
1 'polypeptide(L)'
;MTEVYLILGTPGSGRREIVFDLIDDGLPSDQPVNVILSSTEAESPEDERLAALPQVELIEREDSGLAPAPDAGAVVFYLADGSADFRDEIETFKRWLDSTGAVLQRVITVIDCALAEQHAALAPWFEALIHFSDCVLLNRRENVGNKWIRDFEQSFKKRHFPCLFEMVKKGRVANPPQILHPEPRRLSHVFDDLDAIDSLELDDEELPDEIIDLTPKADAYLVRLPSGHREIALPDIREHLPSPESEA
;
A
#
# COMPACT_ATOMS: atom_id res chain seq x y z
N MET A 1 2.96 -11.90 -17.83
CA MET A 1 1.88 -11.26 -17.04
C MET A 1 2.56 -10.16 -16.26
N THR A 2 2.03 -8.94 -16.26
CA THR A 2 2.68 -7.82 -15.57
C THR A 2 2.39 -7.92 -14.09
N GLU A 3 3.44 -8.06 -13.28
CA GLU A 3 3.36 -8.17 -11.83
C GLU A 3 3.39 -6.79 -11.20
N VAL A 4 2.55 -6.54 -10.19
CA VAL A 4 2.43 -5.21 -9.57
C VAL A 4 2.55 -5.29 -8.06
N TYR A 5 3.31 -4.37 -7.48
CA TYR A 5 3.35 -4.09 -6.05
C TYR A 5 2.77 -2.71 -5.79
N LEU A 6 1.72 -2.62 -4.98
CA LEU A 6 1.17 -1.34 -4.53
C LEU A 6 1.94 -0.88 -3.29
N ILE A 7 2.52 0.32 -3.34
CA ILE A 7 3.31 0.90 -2.26
C ILE A 7 2.53 2.03 -1.60
N LEU A 8 2.19 1.83 -0.33
CA LEU A 8 1.46 2.77 0.52
C LEU A 8 2.35 3.35 1.61
N GLY A 9 1.97 4.52 2.14
CA GLY A 9 2.66 5.22 3.22
C GLY A 9 2.69 6.72 2.98
N THR A 10 3.18 7.48 3.94
CA THR A 10 3.25 8.95 3.85
C THR A 10 4.44 9.41 3.01
N PRO A 11 4.47 10.66 2.53
CA PRO A 11 5.69 11.30 2.07
C PRO A 11 6.73 11.29 3.20
N GLY A 12 8.01 11.14 2.85
CA GLY A 12 9.10 11.07 3.83
C GLY A 12 9.26 9.73 4.58
N SER A 13 8.27 8.83 4.54
CA SER A 13 8.34 7.50 5.20
C SER A 13 9.46 6.59 4.67
N GLY A 14 10.08 6.94 3.55
CA GLY A 14 11.17 6.18 2.90
C GLY A 14 10.68 5.16 1.87
N ARG A 15 9.45 5.29 1.35
CA ARG A 15 8.90 4.42 0.29
C ARG A 15 9.83 4.27 -0.90
N ARG A 16 10.36 5.39 -1.43
CA ARG A 16 11.29 5.38 -2.57
C ARG A 16 12.62 4.69 -2.24
N GLU A 17 13.18 4.90 -1.05
CA GLU A 17 14.39 4.20 -0.59
C GLU A 17 14.18 2.68 -0.55
N ILE A 18 13.02 2.25 -0.05
CA ILE A 18 12.66 0.84 0.05
C ILE A 18 12.40 0.24 -1.34
N VAL A 19 11.69 0.95 -2.23
CA VAL A 19 11.49 0.49 -3.61
C VAL A 19 12.83 0.30 -4.31
N PHE A 20 13.79 1.21 -4.10
CA PHE A 20 15.16 1.04 -4.59
C PHE A 20 15.79 -0.26 -4.05
N ASP A 21 15.72 -0.51 -2.74
CA ASP A 21 16.25 -1.74 -2.11
C ASP A 21 15.59 -3.02 -2.63
N LEU A 22 14.27 -3.00 -2.83
CA LEU A 22 13.51 -4.12 -3.38
C LEU A 22 13.89 -4.42 -4.84
N ILE A 23 14.21 -3.40 -5.64
CA ILE A 23 14.66 -3.59 -7.02
C ILE A 23 16.12 -4.08 -7.05
N ASP A 24 17.01 -3.42 -6.30
CA ASP A 24 18.47 -3.66 -6.32
C ASP A 24 18.83 -5.06 -5.79
N ASP A 25 18.20 -5.47 -4.68
CA ASP A 25 18.53 -6.72 -3.98
C ASP A 25 17.40 -7.77 -3.99
N GLY A 26 16.23 -7.44 -4.55
CA GLY A 26 15.06 -8.34 -4.60
C GLY A 26 14.72 -8.89 -5.97
N LEU A 27 15.19 -8.27 -7.06
CA LEU A 27 14.89 -8.68 -8.43
C LEU A 27 16.15 -9.02 -9.23
N PRO A 28 16.05 -9.85 -10.29
CA PRO A 28 17.13 -10.02 -11.25
C PRO A 28 17.49 -8.68 -11.92
N SER A 29 18.78 -8.43 -12.13
CA SER A 29 19.26 -7.16 -12.70
C SER A 29 18.82 -6.88 -14.14
N ASP A 30 18.33 -7.91 -14.85
CA ASP A 30 17.83 -7.84 -16.23
C ASP A 30 16.30 -7.81 -16.32
N GLN A 31 15.59 -7.87 -15.18
CA GLN A 31 14.13 -7.75 -15.12
C GLN A 31 13.72 -6.29 -15.37
N PRO A 32 12.96 -5.98 -16.45
CA PRO A 32 12.44 -4.63 -16.64
C PRO A 32 11.53 -4.22 -15.49
N VAL A 33 11.64 -2.98 -15.04
CA VAL A 33 10.86 -2.42 -13.93
C VAL A 33 10.28 -1.08 -14.32
N ASN A 34 8.97 -0.90 -14.12
CA ASN A 34 8.36 0.42 -14.14
C ASN A 34 8.08 0.87 -12.69
N VAL A 35 8.49 2.09 -12.34
CA VAL A 35 8.12 2.72 -11.07
C VAL A 35 7.18 3.87 -11.37
N ILE A 36 5.92 3.74 -10.92
CA ILE A 36 4.89 4.74 -11.15
C ILE A 36 4.84 5.69 -9.95
N LEU A 37 5.01 6.98 -10.20
CA LEU A 37 5.03 8.05 -9.20
C LEU A 37 3.90 9.05 -9.48
N SER A 38 3.32 9.62 -8.43
CA SER A 38 2.36 10.71 -8.56
C SER A 38 3.07 12.04 -8.85
N SER A 39 2.56 12.83 -9.80
CA SER A 39 3.07 14.18 -10.13
C SER A 39 2.84 15.22 -9.02
N THR A 40 2.02 14.87 -8.03
CA THR A 40 1.61 15.73 -6.91
C THR A 40 2.56 15.65 -5.72
N GLU A 41 3.36 14.59 -5.62
CA GLU A 41 4.38 14.49 -4.59
C GLU A 41 5.61 15.32 -4.97
N ALA A 42 6.24 15.92 -3.96
CA ALA A 42 7.50 16.62 -4.16
C ALA A 42 8.59 15.66 -4.69
N GLU A 43 9.49 16.20 -5.52
CA GLU A 43 10.68 15.49 -6.00
C GLU A 43 11.53 14.99 -4.82
N SER A 44 12.06 13.78 -4.97
CA SER A 44 12.89 13.13 -3.96
C SER A 44 14.28 12.85 -4.53
N PRO A 45 15.37 13.02 -3.77
CA PRO A 45 16.71 12.59 -4.21
C PRO A 45 16.78 11.10 -4.58
N GLU A 46 15.88 10.28 -4.02
CA GLU A 46 15.71 8.88 -4.33
C GLU A 46 15.23 8.62 -5.77
N ASP A 47 14.55 9.57 -6.40
CA ASP A 47 14.10 9.45 -7.79
C ASP A 47 15.32 9.36 -8.72
N GLU A 48 16.36 10.16 -8.48
CA GLU A 48 17.64 10.06 -9.22
C GLU A 48 18.31 8.70 -9.00
N ARG A 49 18.24 8.15 -7.79
CA ARG A 49 18.81 6.84 -7.47
C ARG A 49 18.07 5.71 -8.17
N LEU A 50 16.75 5.79 -8.24
CA LEU A 50 15.91 4.84 -8.97
C LEU A 50 16.19 4.91 -10.48
N ALA A 51 16.23 6.12 -11.04
CA ALA A 51 16.53 6.34 -12.46
C ALA A 51 17.97 5.91 -12.86
N ALA A 52 18.89 5.82 -11.91
CA ALA A 52 20.24 5.33 -12.15
C ALA A 52 20.33 3.80 -12.32
N LEU A 53 19.28 3.06 -11.95
CA LEU A 53 19.21 1.61 -12.19
C LEU A 53 18.87 1.34 -13.67
N PRO A 54 19.70 0.59 -14.40
CA PRO A 54 19.57 0.44 -15.86
C PRO A 54 18.28 -0.27 -16.30
N GLN A 55 17.65 -1.04 -15.42
CA GLN A 55 16.42 -1.77 -15.68
C GLN A 55 15.14 -1.00 -15.28
N VAL A 56 15.28 0.21 -14.72
CA VAL A 56 14.16 1.01 -14.20
C VAL A 56 13.76 2.11 -15.17
N GLU A 57 12.46 2.20 -15.44
CA GLU A 57 11.83 3.36 -16.04
C GLU A 57 10.89 4.03 -15.02
N LEU A 58 11.10 5.31 -14.77
CA LEU A 58 10.20 6.12 -13.95
C LEU A 58 9.05 6.65 -14.81
N ILE A 59 7.83 6.40 -14.37
CA ILE A 59 6.61 6.84 -15.04
C ILE A 59 5.87 7.80 -14.12
N GLU A 60 5.65 9.02 -14.60
CA GLU A 60 4.85 10.00 -13.89
C GLU A 60 3.35 9.82 -14.21
N ARG A 61 2.52 9.84 -13.17
CA ARG A 61 1.05 9.82 -13.25
C ARG A 61 0.48 11.17 -12.85
N GLU A 62 -0.36 11.73 -13.70
CA GLU A 62 -1.15 12.94 -13.41
C GLU A 62 -2.23 12.69 -12.35
N ASP A 63 -2.50 13.69 -11.50
CA ASP A 63 -3.43 13.66 -10.36
C ASP A 63 -4.83 13.07 -10.68
N SER A 64 -5.41 13.41 -11.84
CA SER A 64 -6.78 13.02 -12.20
C SER A 64 -6.87 11.81 -13.13
N GLY A 65 -5.73 11.21 -13.49
CA GLY A 65 -5.62 10.15 -14.48
C GLY A 65 -5.37 8.77 -13.90
N LEU A 66 -5.74 7.74 -14.67
CA LEU A 66 -5.10 6.44 -14.50
C LEU A 66 -3.65 6.55 -14.97
N ALA A 67 -2.73 5.84 -14.31
CA ALA A 67 -1.37 5.77 -14.80
C ALA A 67 -1.31 5.15 -16.20
N PRO A 68 -0.27 5.44 -17.00
CA PRO A 68 -0.02 4.75 -18.25
C PRO A 68 -0.01 3.21 -18.08
N ALA A 69 -0.28 2.50 -19.16
CA ALA A 69 -0.12 1.04 -19.16
C ALA A 69 1.38 0.71 -18.99
N PRO A 70 1.72 -0.28 -18.17
CA PRO A 70 3.11 -0.66 -17.96
C PRO A 70 3.68 -1.39 -19.18
N ASP A 71 4.99 -1.48 -19.25
CA ASP A 71 5.66 -2.22 -20.31
C ASP A 71 5.37 -3.72 -20.22
N ALA A 72 5.34 -4.36 -21.38
CA ALA A 72 5.09 -5.79 -21.46
C ALA A 72 6.21 -6.58 -20.76
N GLY A 73 5.84 -7.29 -19.70
CA GLY A 73 6.77 -8.13 -18.93
C GLY A 73 7.57 -7.38 -17.87
N ALA A 74 7.28 -6.10 -17.63
CA ALA A 74 7.86 -5.36 -16.51
C ALA A 74 7.24 -5.80 -15.16
N VAL A 75 8.02 -5.68 -14.10
CA VAL A 75 7.52 -5.63 -12.73
C VAL A 75 7.21 -4.18 -12.39
N VAL A 76 6.05 -3.90 -11.81
CA VAL A 76 5.61 -2.54 -11.53
C VAL A 76 5.63 -2.28 -10.02
N PHE A 77 6.26 -1.20 -9.62
CA PHE A 77 6.07 -0.61 -8.29
C PHE A 77 5.18 0.62 -8.44
N TYR A 78 3.92 0.50 -8.02
CA TYR A 78 2.96 1.59 -8.04
C TYR A 78 3.00 2.32 -6.71
N LEU A 79 3.58 3.52 -6.65
CA LEU A 79 3.58 4.34 -5.43
C LEU A 79 2.31 5.20 -5.42
N ALA A 80 1.41 4.91 -4.47
CA ALA A 80 0.25 5.77 -4.23
C ALA A 80 0.69 7.17 -3.77
N ASP A 81 -0.10 8.20 -4.05
CA ASP A 81 0.15 9.53 -3.50
C ASP A 81 -0.07 9.52 -1.98
N GLY A 82 1.02 9.64 -1.22
CA GLY A 82 1.00 9.66 0.22
C GLY A 82 0.45 10.96 0.81
N SER A 83 0.34 12.01 0.00
CA SER A 83 -0.25 13.30 0.39
C SER A 83 -1.76 13.35 0.13
N ALA A 84 -2.32 12.37 -0.59
CA ALA A 84 -3.74 12.24 -0.86
C ALA A 84 -4.46 11.34 0.16
N ASP A 85 -5.80 11.24 0.04
CA ASP A 85 -6.55 10.22 0.76
C ASP A 85 -6.27 8.86 0.12
N PHE A 86 -5.54 7.99 0.83
CA PHE A 86 -5.14 6.67 0.33
C PHE A 86 -6.34 5.80 -0.11
N ARG A 87 -7.56 6.06 0.36
CA ARG A 87 -8.76 5.33 -0.05
C ARG A 87 -9.16 5.65 -1.48
N ASP A 88 -9.02 6.92 -1.88
CA ASP A 88 -9.24 7.34 -3.27
C ASP A 88 -8.14 6.78 -4.18
N GLU A 89 -6.91 6.68 -3.66
CA GLU A 89 -5.79 6.02 -4.35
C GLU A 89 -6.02 4.52 -4.54
N ILE A 90 -6.56 3.81 -3.54
CA ILE A 90 -6.93 2.39 -3.67
C ILE A 90 -8.00 2.21 -4.75
N GLU A 91 -9.06 3.03 -4.76
CA GLU A 91 -10.10 2.98 -5.79
C GLU A 91 -9.55 3.27 -7.18
N THR A 92 -8.62 4.21 -7.29
CA THR A 92 -7.97 4.58 -8.55
C THR A 92 -7.02 3.48 -9.03
N PHE A 93 -6.24 2.91 -8.13
CA PHE A 93 -5.35 1.80 -8.40
C PHE A 93 -6.13 0.55 -8.82
N LYS A 94 -7.26 0.23 -8.19
CA LYS A 94 -8.12 -0.89 -8.61
C LYS A 94 -8.60 -0.68 -10.05
N ARG A 95 -9.11 0.50 -10.39
CA ARG A 95 -9.52 0.82 -11.78
C ARG A 95 -8.36 0.66 -12.77
N TRP A 96 -7.16 1.08 -12.38
CA TRP A 96 -5.95 0.91 -13.20
C TRP A 96 -5.60 -0.57 -13.40
N LEU A 97 -5.61 -1.39 -12.34
CA LEU A 97 -5.40 -2.85 -12.43
C LEU A 97 -6.41 -3.48 -13.40
N ASP A 98 -7.70 -3.21 -13.21
CA ASP A 98 -8.79 -3.77 -14.03
C ASP A 98 -8.61 -3.37 -15.52
N SER A 99 -8.15 -2.14 -15.79
CA SER A 99 -7.93 -1.65 -17.16
C SER A 99 -6.69 -2.23 -17.86
N THR A 100 -5.69 -2.66 -17.10
CA THR A 100 -4.40 -3.13 -17.63
C THR A 100 -4.30 -4.66 -17.64
N GLY A 101 -5.11 -5.34 -16.83
CA GLY A 101 -5.02 -6.79 -16.61
C GLY A 101 -3.73 -7.21 -15.89
N ALA A 102 -3.07 -6.26 -15.23
CA ALA A 102 -1.89 -6.53 -14.42
C ALA A 102 -2.31 -7.24 -13.11
N VAL A 103 -1.41 -8.03 -12.54
CA VAL A 103 -1.70 -8.86 -11.36
C VAL A 103 -0.99 -8.33 -10.13
N LEU A 104 -1.79 -7.92 -9.15
CA LEU A 104 -1.31 -7.50 -7.84
C LEU A 104 -0.64 -8.68 -7.12
N GLN A 105 0.65 -8.53 -6.83
CA GLN A 105 1.43 -9.48 -6.05
C GLN A 105 1.29 -9.19 -4.55
N ARG A 106 1.54 -7.93 -4.14
CA ARG A 106 1.35 -7.46 -2.76
C ARG A 106 1.06 -5.96 -2.66
N VAL A 107 0.37 -5.60 -1.59
CA VAL A 107 0.31 -4.25 -1.02
C VAL A 107 1.37 -4.15 0.08
N ILE A 108 2.35 -3.29 -0.11
CA ILE A 108 3.44 -3.04 0.84
C ILE A 108 3.23 -1.66 1.43
N THR A 109 3.12 -1.57 2.75
CA THR A 109 2.90 -0.31 3.47
C THR A 109 4.12 0.06 4.28
N VAL A 110 4.65 1.26 4.05
CA VAL A 110 5.78 1.80 4.79
C VAL A 110 5.26 2.76 5.86
N ILE A 111 5.52 2.43 7.12
CA ILE A 111 5.12 3.22 8.27
C ILE A 111 6.29 4.10 8.69
N ASP A 112 6.06 5.41 8.70
CA ASP A 112 6.89 6.35 9.45
C ASP A 112 6.58 6.21 10.95
N CYS A 113 7.44 5.47 11.66
CA CYS A 113 7.24 5.21 13.08
C CYS A 113 7.34 6.48 13.93
N ALA A 114 8.17 7.46 13.53
CA ALA A 114 8.31 8.71 14.27
C ALA A 114 7.03 9.54 14.17
N LEU A 115 6.47 9.66 12.97
CA LEU A 115 5.19 10.34 12.74
C LEU A 115 4.05 9.66 13.53
N ALA A 116 4.00 8.32 13.46
CA ALA A 116 2.98 7.53 14.15
C ALA A 116 3.07 7.63 15.69
N GLU A 117 4.28 7.66 16.27
CA GLU A 117 4.48 7.86 17.70
C GLU A 117 4.14 9.30 18.13
N GLN A 118 4.53 10.28 17.33
CA GLN A 118 4.32 11.70 17.63
C GLN A 118 2.84 12.11 17.59
N HIS A 119 2.06 11.51 16.68
CA HIS A 119 0.66 11.89 16.44
C HIS A 119 -0.29 10.72 16.69
N ALA A 120 -0.57 10.41 17.95
CA ALA A 120 -1.49 9.33 18.34
C ALA A 120 -2.91 9.47 17.73
N ALA A 121 -3.33 10.68 17.34
CA ALA A 121 -4.59 10.91 16.64
C ALA A 121 -4.66 10.21 15.27
N LEU A 122 -3.52 9.91 14.64
CA LEU A 122 -3.42 9.19 13.37
C LEU A 122 -3.57 7.67 13.52
N ALA A 123 -3.70 7.13 14.74
CA ALA A 123 -3.82 5.68 14.94
C ALA A 123 -4.94 5.04 14.08
N PRO A 124 -6.16 5.61 13.95
CA PRO A 124 -7.18 5.06 13.07
C PRO A 124 -6.80 5.09 11.59
N TRP A 125 -6.01 6.10 11.16
CA TRP A 125 -5.54 6.20 9.78
C TRP A 125 -4.50 5.13 9.46
N PHE A 126 -3.51 4.91 10.34
CA PHE A 126 -2.54 3.84 10.16
C PHE A 126 -3.18 2.45 10.22
N GLU A 127 -4.16 2.26 11.10
CA GLU A 127 -4.93 1.02 11.16
C GLU A 127 -5.68 0.75 9.85
N ALA A 128 -6.36 1.77 9.33
CA ALA A 128 -7.06 1.67 8.06
C ALA A 128 -6.10 1.42 6.89
N LEU A 129 -4.90 2.01 6.90
CA LEU A 129 -3.88 1.73 5.89
C LEU A 129 -3.40 0.27 5.97
N ILE A 130 -3.14 -0.23 7.19
CA ILE A 130 -2.67 -1.59 7.46
C ILE A 130 -3.71 -2.67 7.09
N HIS A 131 -5.00 -2.34 7.14
CA HIS A 131 -6.09 -3.23 6.69
C HIS A 131 -5.92 -3.70 5.23
N PHE A 132 -5.35 -2.85 4.37
CA PHE A 132 -5.10 -3.16 2.96
C PHE A 132 -3.73 -3.82 2.71
N SER A 133 -2.86 -3.90 3.72
CA SER A 133 -1.46 -4.31 3.54
C SER A 133 -1.26 -5.82 3.62
N ASP A 134 -0.43 -6.36 2.73
CA ASP A 134 0.13 -7.70 2.84
C ASP A 134 1.44 -7.71 3.66
N CYS A 135 2.19 -6.61 3.57
CA CYS A 135 3.41 -6.38 4.36
C CYS A 135 3.45 -4.95 4.90
N VAL A 136 3.87 -4.81 6.16
CA VAL A 136 4.07 -3.55 6.87
C VAL A 136 5.54 -3.40 7.22
N LEU A 137 6.17 -2.38 6.66
CA LEU A 137 7.57 -2.06 6.83
C LEU A 137 7.73 -0.89 7.82
N LEU A 138 8.33 -1.16 8.96
CA LEU A 138 8.51 -0.19 10.05
C LEU A 138 9.82 0.60 9.82
N ASN A 139 9.69 1.82 9.30
CA ASN A 139 10.80 2.71 8.98
C ASN A 139 10.80 3.98 9.85
N ARG A 140 11.82 4.84 9.68
CA ARG A 140 11.97 6.13 10.39
C ARG A 140 11.82 5.99 11.91
N ARG A 141 12.47 4.98 12.48
CA ARG A 141 12.33 4.59 13.89
C ARG A 141 13.53 4.97 14.77
N GLU A 142 14.46 5.76 14.23
CA GLU A 142 15.75 6.10 14.87
C GLU A 142 15.57 6.77 16.24
N ASN A 143 14.51 7.57 16.37
CA ASN A 143 14.17 8.29 17.59
C ASN A 143 12.97 7.70 18.34
N VAL A 144 12.48 6.55 17.90
CA VAL A 144 11.25 5.94 18.42
C VAL A 144 11.58 4.93 19.52
N GLY A 145 10.81 4.97 20.60
CA GLY A 145 11.01 4.04 21.71
C GLY A 145 10.80 2.58 21.27
N ASN A 146 11.78 1.71 21.52
CA ASN A 146 11.66 0.26 21.24
C ASN A 146 10.40 -0.39 21.86
N LYS A 147 9.91 0.16 22.97
CA LYS A 147 8.65 -0.29 23.59
C LYS A 147 7.45 0.06 22.72
N TRP A 148 7.39 1.29 22.21
CA TRP A 148 6.32 1.75 21.34
C TRP A 148 6.23 0.89 20.08
N ILE A 149 7.35 0.62 19.42
CA ILE A 149 7.40 -0.19 18.19
C ILE A 149 6.83 -1.60 18.44
N ARG A 150 7.23 -2.25 19.54
CA ARG A 150 6.73 -3.57 19.91
C ARG A 150 5.24 -3.55 20.25
N ASP A 151 4.79 -2.53 20.98
CA ASP A 151 3.39 -2.39 21.37
C ASP A 151 2.51 -2.12 20.13
N PHE A 152 2.99 -1.30 19.18
CA PHE A 152 2.36 -1.05 17.89
C PHE A 152 2.17 -2.36 17.11
N GLU A 153 3.24 -3.11 16.85
CA GLU A 153 3.18 -4.40 16.14
C GLU A 153 2.29 -5.42 16.87
N GLN A 154 2.42 -5.55 18.20
CA GLN A 154 1.60 -6.48 18.97
C GLN A 154 0.11 -6.16 18.94
N SER A 155 -0.27 -4.89 18.81
CA SER A 155 -1.68 -4.50 18.75
C SER A 155 -2.39 -5.12 17.53
N PHE A 156 -1.69 -5.23 16.39
CA PHE A 156 -2.21 -5.86 15.17
C PHE A 156 -2.17 -7.38 15.27
N LYS A 157 -1.10 -7.96 15.83
CA LYS A 157 -1.03 -9.42 16.05
C LYS A 157 -2.11 -9.94 16.99
N LYS A 158 -2.42 -9.21 18.08
CA LYS A 158 -3.50 -9.57 19.01
C LYS A 158 -4.89 -9.49 18.36
N ARG A 159 -5.03 -8.67 17.31
CA ARG A 159 -6.24 -8.55 16.50
C ARG A 159 -6.21 -9.45 15.27
N HIS A 160 -5.23 -10.36 15.18
CA HIS A 160 -5.10 -11.35 14.12
C HIS A 160 -4.98 -10.77 12.70
N PHE A 161 -4.34 -9.59 12.57
CA PHE A 161 -3.97 -9.08 11.24
C PHE A 161 -3.00 -10.07 10.57
N PRO A 162 -3.26 -10.53 9.34
CA PRO A 162 -2.46 -11.57 8.69
C PRO A 162 -1.12 -11.05 8.11
N CYS A 163 -0.98 -9.74 8.01
CA CYS A 163 0.12 -9.07 7.34
C CYS A 163 1.48 -9.30 8.02
N LEU A 164 2.53 -9.34 7.20
CA LEU A 164 3.91 -9.49 7.66
C LEU A 164 4.42 -8.14 8.18
N PHE A 165 4.93 -8.08 9.42
CA PHE A 165 5.66 -6.92 9.93
C PHE A 165 7.17 -7.13 9.83
N GLU A 166 7.89 -6.17 9.24
CA GLU A 166 9.35 -6.20 9.13
C GLU A 166 9.98 -4.84 9.49
N MET A 167 11.17 -4.89 10.08
CA MET A 167 11.93 -3.68 10.46
C MET A 167 12.82 -3.23 9.32
N VAL A 168 12.74 -1.97 8.93
CA VAL A 168 13.63 -1.38 7.91
C VAL A 168 14.86 -0.80 8.58
N LYS A 169 16.07 -1.03 8.10
CA LYS A 169 17.29 -0.44 8.67
C LYS A 169 18.06 0.31 7.59
N LYS A 170 18.20 1.64 7.75
CA LYS A 170 18.88 2.51 6.78
C LYS A 170 18.31 2.37 5.36
N GLY A 171 16.98 2.41 5.24
CA GLY A 171 16.28 2.26 3.98
C GLY A 171 16.26 0.85 3.39
N ARG A 172 16.77 -0.17 4.10
CA ARG A 172 16.88 -1.55 3.62
C ARG A 172 16.09 -2.53 4.45
N VAL A 173 15.41 -3.47 3.81
CA VAL A 173 14.78 -4.62 4.48
C VAL A 173 15.80 -5.73 4.68
N ALA A 174 15.51 -6.70 5.56
CA ALA A 174 16.46 -7.77 5.84
C ALA A 174 16.48 -8.82 4.72
N ASN A 175 15.34 -9.04 4.06
CA ASN A 175 15.19 -10.02 2.99
C ASN A 175 14.24 -9.52 1.88
N PRO A 176 14.73 -8.71 0.92
CA PRO A 176 13.91 -8.16 -0.16
C PRO A 176 13.11 -9.22 -0.95
N PRO A 177 13.68 -10.39 -1.33
CA PRO A 177 12.91 -11.45 -1.98
C PRO A 177 11.70 -11.96 -1.17
N GLN A 178 11.79 -11.98 0.17
CA GLN A 178 10.65 -12.39 1.02
C GLN A 178 9.54 -11.34 1.02
N ILE A 179 9.89 -10.06 0.95
CA ILE A 179 8.91 -8.97 0.82
C ILE A 179 8.19 -9.06 -0.52
N LEU A 180 8.89 -9.45 -1.58
CA LEU A 180 8.32 -9.58 -2.93
C LEU A 180 7.58 -10.90 -3.15
N HIS A 181 7.81 -11.94 -2.35
CA HIS A 181 7.18 -13.25 -2.54
C HIS A 181 5.64 -13.13 -2.59
N PRO A 182 4.95 -13.53 -3.67
CA PRO A 182 3.55 -13.18 -3.87
C PRO A 182 2.61 -14.00 -2.98
N GLU A 183 2.20 -13.41 -1.85
CA GLU A 183 1.32 -14.04 -0.88
C GLU A 183 0.39 -12.96 -0.30
N PRO A 184 -0.89 -12.95 -0.66
CA PRO A 184 -1.89 -12.08 -0.04
C PRO A 184 -2.02 -12.37 1.45
N ARG A 185 -1.91 -11.32 2.26
CA ARG A 185 -1.97 -11.31 3.73
C ARG A 185 -2.75 -10.10 4.29
N ARG A 186 -3.46 -9.39 3.43
CA ARG A 186 -4.37 -8.27 3.74
C ARG A 186 -5.71 -8.75 4.29
N LEU A 187 -6.39 -7.88 5.03
CA LEU A 187 -7.78 -8.10 5.47
C LEU A 187 -8.79 -7.67 4.41
N SER A 188 -8.44 -6.67 3.61
CA SER A 188 -9.29 -6.21 2.52
C SER A 188 -9.29 -7.19 1.35
N HIS A 189 -10.48 -7.52 0.87
CA HIS A 189 -10.65 -8.34 -0.34
C HIS A 189 -10.94 -7.49 -1.58
N VAL A 190 -10.70 -6.17 -1.52
CA VAL A 190 -11.05 -5.22 -2.61
C VAL A 190 -10.39 -5.57 -3.96
N PHE A 191 -9.22 -6.21 -3.91
CA PHE A 191 -8.44 -6.59 -5.09
C PHE A 191 -8.69 -8.03 -5.54
N ASP A 192 -9.51 -8.77 -4.81
CA ASP A 192 -9.74 -10.17 -5.08
C ASP A 192 -11.03 -10.29 -5.91
N ASP A 193 -10.98 -11.05 -7.01
CA ASP A 193 -12.14 -11.36 -7.83
C ASP A 193 -12.99 -12.41 -7.10
N LEU A 194 -13.71 -11.96 -6.08
CA LEU A 194 -14.66 -12.82 -5.37
C LEU A 194 -15.92 -12.97 -6.23
N ASP A 195 -16.08 -14.14 -6.84
CA ASP A 195 -17.40 -14.54 -7.30
C ASP A 195 -18.31 -14.63 -6.06
N ALA A 196 -19.51 -14.05 -6.18
CA ALA A 196 -20.49 -14.02 -5.10
C ALA A 196 -20.78 -15.41 -4.49
N ILE A 197 -20.63 -16.45 -5.31
CA ILE A 197 -20.82 -17.86 -4.97
C ILE A 197 -19.64 -18.37 -4.13
N ASP A 198 -18.40 -17.97 -4.42
CA ASP A 198 -17.20 -18.40 -3.68
C ASP A 198 -17.13 -17.79 -2.27
N SER A 199 -17.78 -16.64 -2.05
CA SER A 199 -17.88 -16.01 -0.73
C SER A 199 -18.80 -16.75 0.26
N LEU A 200 -19.54 -17.73 -0.24
CA LEU A 200 -20.53 -18.49 0.49
C LEU A 200 -20.03 -19.92 0.64
N GLU A 201 -19.42 -20.22 1.78
CA GLU A 201 -19.18 -21.59 2.23
C GLU A 201 -20.53 -22.27 2.58
N LEU A 202 -21.44 -22.37 1.61
CA LEU A 202 -22.74 -23.00 1.78
C LEU A 202 -22.57 -24.51 1.63
N ASP A 203 -22.95 -25.23 2.68
CA ASP A 203 -23.22 -26.66 2.58
C ASP A 203 -24.52 -26.82 1.76
N ASP A 204 -24.48 -27.66 0.72
CA ASP A 204 -25.64 -27.91 -0.18
C ASP A 204 -26.88 -28.42 0.59
N GLU A 205 -26.71 -28.90 1.82
CA GLU A 205 -27.77 -29.40 2.70
C GLU A 205 -28.43 -28.31 3.59
N GLU A 206 -27.84 -27.12 3.73
CA GLU A 206 -28.36 -25.99 4.55
C GLU A 206 -28.49 -24.66 3.76
N LEU A 207 -28.98 -24.71 2.53
CA LEU A 207 -29.37 -23.49 1.82
C LEU A 207 -30.56 -22.82 2.55
N PRO A 208 -30.42 -21.57 3.06
CA PRO A 208 -31.51 -20.89 3.76
C PRO A 208 -32.68 -20.57 2.81
N ASP A 209 -33.91 -20.61 3.33
CA ASP A 209 -35.14 -20.24 2.59
C ASP A 209 -35.19 -18.74 2.21
N GLU A 210 -34.31 -17.91 2.77
CA GLU A 210 -34.19 -16.49 2.48
C GLU A 210 -33.24 -16.23 1.30
N ILE A 211 -33.61 -15.27 0.44
CA ILE A 211 -32.76 -14.81 -0.66
C ILE A 211 -31.49 -14.21 -0.05
N ILE A 212 -30.38 -14.93 -0.12
CA ILE A 212 -29.06 -14.42 0.25
C ILE A 212 -28.72 -13.31 -0.75
N ASP A 213 -28.47 -12.10 -0.25
CA ASP A 213 -27.92 -11.02 -1.06
C ASP A 213 -26.48 -11.40 -1.45
N LEU A 214 -26.35 -11.88 -2.68
CA LEU A 214 -25.10 -12.29 -3.32
C LEU A 214 -24.24 -11.08 -3.74
N THR A 215 -24.63 -9.85 -3.43
CA THR A 215 -23.83 -8.69 -3.83
C THR A 215 -22.55 -8.64 -2.99
N PRO A 216 -21.35 -8.65 -3.60
CA PRO A 216 -20.11 -8.48 -2.86
C PRO A 216 -20.18 -7.19 -2.05
N LYS A 217 -20.01 -7.31 -0.72
CA LYS A 217 -20.00 -6.12 0.13
C LYS A 217 -18.72 -5.33 -0.13
N ALA A 218 -18.89 -4.04 -0.40
CA ALA A 218 -17.76 -3.14 -0.51
C ALA A 218 -16.94 -3.13 0.79
N ASP A 219 -15.63 -2.94 0.67
CA ASP A 219 -14.76 -2.79 1.84
C ASP A 219 -15.23 -1.63 2.71
N ALA A 220 -15.30 -1.84 4.03
CA ALA A 220 -15.86 -0.88 4.97
C ALA A 220 -15.18 0.50 4.92
N TYR A 221 -13.87 0.56 4.63
CA TYR A 221 -13.16 1.82 4.52
C TYR A 221 -13.46 2.59 3.23
N LEU A 222 -14.03 1.92 2.22
CA LEU A 222 -14.34 2.51 0.92
C LEU A 222 -15.83 2.89 0.77
N VAL A 223 -16.70 2.47 1.68
CA VAL A 223 -18.13 2.84 1.63
C VAL A 223 -18.31 4.36 1.73
N ARG A 224 -19.16 4.90 0.85
CA ARG A 224 -19.57 6.31 0.84
C ARG A 224 -21.05 6.45 1.21
N LEU A 225 -21.35 7.47 1.99
CA LEU A 225 -22.71 7.93 2.27
C LEU A 225 -23.31 8.61 1.03
N PRO A 226 -24.64 8.79 0.93
CA PRO A 226 -25.28 9.54 -0.16
C PRO A 226 -24.77 10.99 -0.30
N SER A 227 -24.16 11.55 0.74
CA SER A 227 -23.50 12.86 0.71
C SER A 227 -22.16 12.86 -0.04
N GLY A 228 -21.62 11.70 -0.42
CA GLY A 228 -20.31 11.52 -1.06
C GLY A 228 -19.13 11.36 -0.09
N HIS A 229 -19.36 11.63 1.21
CA HIS A 229 -18.36 11.41 2.26
C HIS A 229 -18.19 9.92 2.56
N ARG A 230 -17.00 9.54 3.02
CA ARG A 230 -16.73 8.19 3.54
C ARG A 230 -17.57 7.94 4.79
N GLU A 231 -18.12 6.73 4.92
CA GLU A 231 -18.88 6.33 6.09
C GLU A 231 -17.98 6.30 7.35
N ILE A 232 -16.78 5.74 7.21
CA ILE A 232 -15.74 5.80 8.24
C ILE A 232 -14.90 7.07 8.03
N ALA A 233 -15.04 8.04 8.94
CA ALA A 233 -14.19 9.22 8.97
C ALA A 233 -12.80 8.87 9.52
N LEU A 234 -11.76 9.28 8.81
CA LEU A 234 -10.35 9.15 9.22
C LEU A 234 -9.76 10.56 9.39
N PRO A 235 -8.76 10.74 10.27
CA PRO A 235 -8.05 12.00 10.36
C PRO A 235 -7.33 12.32 9.04
N ASP A 236 -7.23 13.61 8.71
CA ASP A 236 -6.54 14.06 7.50
C ASP A 236 -5.03 14.03 7.72
N ILE A 237 -4.34 13.16 7.00
CA ILE A 237 -2.89 12.99 7.13
C ILE A 237 -2.13 14.28 6.80
N ARG A 238 -2.66 15.12 5.90
CA ARG A 238 -2.02 16.36 5.45
C ARG A 238 -1.85 17.38 6.56
N GLU A 239 -2.68 17.33 7.60
CA GLU A 239 -2.57 18.20 8.79
C GLU A 239 -1.35 17.84 9.66
N HIS A 240 -0.72 16.70 9.39
CA HIS A 240 0.37 16.14 10.18
C HIS A 240 1.67 15.94 9.40
N LEU A 241 1.66 16.16 8.08
CA LEU A 241 2.88 16.11 7.28
C LEU A 241 3.74 17.35 7.57
N PRO A 242 5.08 17.21 7.57
CA PRO A 242 5.97 18.36 7.71
C PRO A 242 5.74 19.35 6.57
N SER A 243 5.66 20.64 6.89
CA SER A 243 5.56 21.69 5.87
C SER A 243 6.85 21.71 5.03
N PRO A 244 6.76 21.97 3.71
CA PRO A 244 7.94 22.06 2.84
C PRO A 244 8.95 23.14 3.25
N GLU A 245 8.60 24.06 4.15
CA GLU A 245 9.48 25.09 4.70
C GLU A 245 10.37 24.63 5.88
N SER A 246 10.16 23.42 6.43
CA SER A 246 10.93 22.94 7.59
C SER A 246 12.24 22.20 7.26
N GLU A 247 12.58 22.06 5.97
CA GLU A 247 13.79 21.35 5.50
C GLU A 247 14.85 22.28 4.87
N ALA A 248 14.77 23.60 5.11
CA ALA A 248 15.77 24.58 4.68
C ALA A 248 16.83 24.92 5.75
#